data_AF-A0A382SCS8-F1
#
_entry.id   AF-A0A382SCS8-F1
#
_cell.length_a   1.000
_cell.length_b   1.000
_cell.length_c   1.000
_cell.angle_alpha   90.00
_cell.angle_beta   90.00
_cell.angle_gamma   90.00
#
_symmetry.space_group_name_H-M   'P 1'
#
loop_
_entity.id
_entity.type
_entity.pdbx_description
1 polymer ?
#
loop_
_entity_poly.entity_id
_entity_poly.type
_entity_poly.pdbx_seq_one_letter_code
_entity_poly.pdbx_strand_id
1 'polypeptide(L)'
;MSWRVGVDIGGTFTDVALANEVTGQIGLAKVSTTPHDFGQGVVDGLSIALKEHGIEATNVRLLSHATTVVTNAILQGNGAKAMLVSTKGFRDILELRRSSRSSLYDMFQDGPSLLIPRYCRLEVGERLDAAGKIIEPLNELDIDTIIEFAKANQIEAIAVS
;
A
#
# COMPACT_ATOMS: atom_id res chain seq x y z
N MET A 1 26.83 -14.28 -17.23
CA MET A 1 25.54 -14.76 -17.80
C MET A 1 24.42 -13.90 -17.25
N SER A 2 23.22 -13.87 -17.85
CA SER A 2 22.15 -12.96 -17.44
C SER A 2 21.00 -13.74 -16.81
N TRP A 3 20.85 -13.63 -15.49
CA TRP A 3 19.71 -14.19 -14.76
C TRP A 3 18.71 -13.10 -14.41
N ARG A 4 17.42 -13.42 -14.55
CA ARG A 4 16.31 -12.67 -13.97
C ARG A 4 15.78 -13.44 -12.78
N VAL A 5 15.42 -12.72 -11.73
CA VAL A 5 14.87 -13.29 -10.52
C VAL A 5 13.53 -12.64 -10.21
N GLY A 6 12.51 -13.45 -9.96
CA GLY A 6 11.23 -13.02 -9.42
C GLY A 6 11.10 -13.51 -7.98
N VAL A 7 10.57 -12.68 -7.10
CA VAL A 7 10.19 -13.07 -5.73
C VAL A 7 8.74 -12.69 -5.53
N ASP A 8 7.95 -13.59 -4.95
CA ASP A 8 6.58 -13.32 -4.55
C ASP A 8 6.36 -13.71 -3.10
N ILE A 9 6.04 -12.72 -2.26
CA ILE A 9 5.70 -12.96 -0.85
C ILE A 9 4.21 -13.29 -0.74
N GLY A 10 3.92 -14.55 -0.45
CA GLY A 10 2.60 -15.03 -0.03
C GLY A 10 2.40 -14.97 1.48
N GLY A 11 1.20 -15.32 1.95
CA GLY A 11 0.90 -15.43 3.38
C GLY A 11 1.64 -16.57 4.09
N THR A 12 1.84 -17.70 3.40
CA THR A 12 2.47 -18.91 3.96
C THR A 12 3.90 -19.11 3.46
N PHE A 13 4.12 -18.87 2.17
CA PHE A 13 5.40 -19.09 1.51
C PHE A 13 5.85 -17.85 0.74
N THR A 14 7.16 -17.68 0.67
CA THR A 14 7.82 -16.78 -0.28
C THR A 14 8.40 -17.62 -1.40
N ASP A 15 7.95 -17.36 -2.62
CA ASP A 15 8.34 -18.07 -3.83
C ASP A 15 9.45 -17.28 -4.55
N VAL A 16 10.49 -17.97 -5.01
CA VAL A 16 11.57 -17.39 -5.82
C VAL A 16 11.67 -18.14 -7.14
N ALA A 17 11.62 -17.41 -8.24
CA ALA A 17 11.80 -17.95 -9.59
C ALA A 17 13.05 -17.34 -10.24
N LEU A 18 13.85 -18.19 -10.87
CA LEU A 18 15.09 -17.85 -11.56
C LEU A 18 14.91 -18.16 -13.05
N ALA A 19 15.33 -17.27 -13.93
CA ALA A 19 15.31 -17.50 -15.38
C ALA A 19 16.63 -17.04 -16.01
N ASN A 20 17.31 -17.95 -16.70
CA ASN A 20 18.50 -17.64 -17.49
C ASN A 20 18.08 -17.20 -18.89
N GLU A 21 18.40 -15.96 -19.26
CA GLU A 21 17.97 -15.39 -20.55
C GLU A 21 18.65 -16.05 -21.76
N VAL A 22 19.80 -16.68 -21.58
CA VAL A 22 20.59 -17.26 -22.68
C VAL A 22 20.21 -18.71 -22.89
N THR A 23 20.13 -19.49 -21.81
CA THR A 23 19.88 -20.94 -21.90
C THR A 23 18.41 -21.30 -21.79
N GLY A 24 17.55 -20.38 -21.33
CA GLY A 24 16.15 -20.66 -21.01
C GLY A 24 15.96 -21.50 -19.75
N GLN A 25 17.02 -21.76 -18.98
CA GLN A 25 16.94 -22.54 -17.74
C GLN A 25 16.08 -21.81 -16.70
N ILE A 26 15.19 -22.57 -16.05
CA ILE A 26 14.34 -22.09 -14.96
C ILE A 26 14.74 -22.79 -13.67
N GLY A 27 14.82 -22.02 -12.58
CA GLY A 27 15.00 -22.51 -11.22
C GLY A 27 13.90 -22.00 -10.30
N LEU A 28 13.61 -22.74 -9.24
CA LEU A 28 12.59 -22.39 -8.26
C LEU A 28 13.14 -22.64 -6.86
N ALA A 29 12.77 -21.78 -5.92
CA ALA A 29 12.92 -22.04 -4.50
C ALA A 29 11.68 -21.58 -3.75
N LYS A 30 11.39 -22.23 -2.63
CA LYS A 30 10.26 -21.93 -1.77
C LYS A 30 10.73 -21.93 -0.32
N VAL A 31 10.48 -20.84 0.38
CA VAL A 31 10.76 -20.72 1.81
C VAL A 31 9.49 -20.31 2.56
N SER A 32 9.42 -20.62 3.84
CA SER A 32 8.34 -20.12 4.70
C SER A 32 8.39 -18.59 4.73
N THR A 33 7.24 -17.95 4.61
CA THR A 33 7.12 -16.51 4.84
C THR A 33 7.49 -16.20 6.29
N THR A 34 8.12 -15.05 6.52
CA THR A 34 8.49 -14.53 7.85
C THR A 34 7.64 -13.29 8.18
N PRO A 35 6.41 -13.43 8.72
CA PRO A 35 5.48 -12.31 8.86
C PRO A 35 5.95 -11.16 9.77
N HIS A 36 6.89 -11.45 10.68
CA HIS A 36 7.49 -10.45 11.56
C HIS A 36 8.62 -9.66 10.88
N ASP A 37 9.17 -10.19 9.78
CA ASP A 37 10.20 -9.54 8.97
C ASP A 37 10.18 -10.13 7.55
N PHE A 38 9.31 -9.60 6.70
CA PHE A 38 9.17 -10.06 5.33
C PHE A 38 10.46 -9.88 4.51
N GLY A 39 11.29 -8.89 4.85
CA GLY A 39 12.56 -8.64 4.17
C GLY A 39 13.54 -9.80 4.37
N GLN A 40 13.61 -10.34 5.59
CA GLN A 40 14.45 -11.49 5.89
C GLN A 40 14.05 -12.72 5.06
N GLY A 41 12.76 -13.02 4.93
CA GLY A 41 12.27 -14.16 4.14
C GLY A 41 12.63 -14.05 2.65
N VAL A 42 12.64 -12.84 2.11
CA VAL A 42 13.11 -12.58 0.73
C VAL A 42 14.61 -12.86 0.61
N VAL A 43 15.43 -12.36 1.56
CA VAL A 43 16.89 -12.55 1.54
C VAL A 43 17.24 -14.03 1.67
N ASP A 44 16.58 -14.77 2.56
CA ASP A 44 16.78 -16.20 2.76
C ASP A 44 16.38 -17.00 1.52
N GLY A 45 15.21 -16.68 0.94
CA GLY A 45 14.73 -17.29 -0.30
C GLY A 45 15.68 -17.09 -1.48
N LEU A 46 16.17 -15.87 -1.66
CA LEU A 46 17.16 -15.55 -2.70
C LEU A 46 18.47 -16.31 -2.47
N SER A 47 18.98 -16.31 -1.23
CA SER A 47 20.24 -16.98 -0.88
C SER A 47 20.17 -18.48 -1.13
N ILE A 48 19.07 -19.13 -0.75
CA ILE A 48 18.83 -20.56 -1.01
C ILE A 48 18.74 -20.82 -2.52
N ALA A 49 17.92 -20.04 -3.24
CA ALA A 49 17.71 -20.24 -4.68
C ALA A 49 19.02 -20.14 -5.47
N LEU A 50 19.82 -19.11 -5.21
CA LEU A 50 21.10 -18.88 -5.87
C LEU A 50 22.10 -19.99 -5.55
N LYS A 51 22.18 -20.42 -4.29
CA LYS A 51 23.08 -21.50 -3.86
C LYS A 51 22.70 -22.84 -4.49
N GLU A 52 21.43 -23.22 -4.47
CA GLU A 52 20.95 -24.49 -5.02
C GLU A 52 21.18 -24.61 -6.53
N HIS A 53 21.14 -23.48 -7.25
CA HIS A 53 21.34 -23.45 -8.70
C HIS A 53 22.77 -23.04 -9.11
N GLY A 54 23.68 -22.84 -8.15
CA GLY A 54 25.08 -22.47 -8.41
C GLY A 54 25.24 -21.12 -9.12
N ILE A 55 24.38 -20.15 -8.80
CA ILE A 55 24.35 -18.83 -9.45
C ILE A 55 25.01 -17.80 -8.54
N GLU A 56 26.08 -17.17 -9.04
CA GLU A 56 26.64 -15.98 -8.40
C GLU A 56 25.68 -14.79 -8.52
N ALA A 57 25.46 -14.07 -7.42
CA ALA A 57 24.55 -12.91 -7.39
C ALA A 57 24.91 -11.82 -8.42
N THR A 58 26.20 -11.69 -8.77
CA THR A 58 26.67 -10.73 -9.79
C THR A 58 26.19 -11.04 -11.21
N ASN A 59 25.66 -12.26 -11.46
CA ASN A 59 25.04 -12.63 -12.72
C ASN A 59 23.54 -12.31 -12.80
N VAL A 60 22.92 -11.84 -11.70
CA VAL A 60 21.53 -11.39 -11.69
C VAL A 60 21.45 -9.96 -12.21
N ARG A 61 20.66 -9.72 -13.26
CA ARG A 61 20.49 -8.40 -13.88
C ARG A 61 19.14 -7.74 -13.58
N LEU A 62 18.18 -8.52 -13.10
CA LEU A 62 16.86 -8.05 -12.74
C LEU A 62 16.35 -8.82 -11.52
N LEU A 63 15.86 -8.08 -10.53
CA LEU A 63 15.05 -8.60 -9.44
C LEU A 63 13.66 -7.96 -9.54
N SER A 64 12.63 -8.78 -9.72
CA SER A 64 11.23 -8.38 -9.68
C SER A 64 10.63 -8.86 -8.37
N HIS A 65 10.09 -7.95 -7.57
CA HIS A 65 9.53 -8.26 -6.27
C HIS A 65 8.01 -8.01 -6.27
N ALA A 66 7.24 -9.06 -6.03
CA ALA A 66 5.81 -9.06 -5.86
C ALA A 66 5.46 -9.46 -4.42
N THR A 67 4.29 -9.02 -3.95
CA THR A 67 3.83 -9.35 -2.60
C THR A 67 2.32 -9.23 -2.50
N THR A 68 1.74 -10.10 -1.68
CA THR A 68 0.32 -10.05 -1.27
C THR A 68 0.12 -9.35 0.08
N VAL A 69 1.20 -8.93 0.75
CA VAL A 69 1.15 -8.34 2.11
C VAL A 69 0.28 -7.09 2.15
N VAL A 70 0.39 -6.20 1.15
CA VAL A 70 -0.39 -4.96 1.08
C VAL A 70 -1.88 -5.26 0.94
N THR A 71 -2.26 -6.15 0.03
CA THR A 71 -3.65 -6.53 -0.19
C THR A 71 -4.26 -7.15 1.07
N ASN A 72 -3.52 -8.04 1.73
CA ASN A 72 -3.98 -8.66 2.97
C ASN A 72 -4.12 -7.65 4.11
N ALA A 73 -3.19 -6.69 4.24
CA ALA A 73 -3.28 -5.62 5.22
C ALA A 73 -4.56 -4.79 5.04
N ILE A 74 -4.93 -4.46 3.79
CA ILE A 74 -6.19 -3.74 3.48
C ILE A 74 -7.41 -4.59 3.84
N LEU A 75 -7.44 -5.85 3.41
CA LEU A 75 -8.58 -6.76 3.66
C LEU A 75 -8.80 -7.04 5.15
N GLN A 76 -7.71 -7.13 5.93
CA GLN A 76 -7.75 -7.42 7.37
C GLN A 76 -7.90 -6.15 8.22
N GLY A 77 -7.87 -4.95 7.60
CA GLY A 77 -7.83 -3.69 8.34
C GLY A 77 -6.58 -3.53 9.21
N ASN A 78 -5.49 -4.24 8.87
CA ASN A 78 -4.23 -4.23 9.60
C ASN A 78 -3.27 -3.20 9.00
N GLY A 79 -3.66 -1.93 9.08
CA GLY A 79 -2.88 -0.79 8.62
C GLY A 79 -2.69 0.24 9.73
N ALA A 80 -1.97 1.32 9.41
CA ALA A 80 -1.79 2.43 10.32
C ALA A 80 -3.14 3.08 10.67
N LYS A 81 -3.28 3.55 11.92
CA LYS A 81 -4.39 4.41 12.34
C LYS A 81 -4.29 5.75 11.61
N ALA A 82 -5.01 5.86 10.49
CA ALA A 82 -4.90 6.98 9.58
C ALA A 82 -5.99 8.04 9.77
N MET A 83 -5.68 9.27 9.34
CA MET A 83 -6.58 10.41 9.27
C MET A 83 -6.56 11.02 7.87
N LEU A 84 -7.69 11.56 7.43
CA LEU A 84 -7.80 12.34 6.18
C LEU A 84 -8.02 13.81 6.52
N VAL A 85 -7.23 14.70 5.93
CA VAL A 85 -7.47 16.15 5.90
C VAL A 85 -7.88 16.50 4.47
N SER A 86 -9.05 17.11 4.34
CA SER A 86 -9.61 17.51 3.05
C SER A 86 -9.97 18.98 3.03
N THR A 87 -10.20 19.54 1.84
CA THR A 87 -10.80 20.88 1.75
C THR A 87 -12.15 20.92 2.45
N LYS A 88 -12.46 22.04 3.12
CA LYS A 88 -13.80 22.27 3.69
C LYS A 88 -14.93 22.02 2.69
N GLY A 89 -15.89 21.20 3.11
CA GLY A 89 -17.01 20.69 2.30
C GLY A 89 -16.77 19.31 1.66
N PHE A 90 -15.57 18.73 1.79
CA PHE A 90 -15.18 17.47 1.12
C PHE A 90 -14.93 16.31 2.10
N ARG A 91 -15.21 16.49 3.40
CA ARG A 91 -15.03 15.47 4.45
C ARG A 91 -15.55 14.07 4.10
N ASP A 92 -16.71 14.03 3.44
CA ASP A 92 -17.47 12.80 3.21
C ASP A 92 -17.16 12.16 1.84
N ILE A 93 -16.09 12.57 1.14
CA ILE A 93 -15.73 12.04 -0.18
C ILE A 93 -15.51 10.51 -0.18
N LEU A 94 -14.94 9.97 0.90
CA LEU A 94 -14.74 8.53 1.08
C LEU A 94 -16.07 7.78 1.25
N GLU A 95 -17.07 8.41 1.86
CA GLU A 95 -18.42 7.85 2.02
C GLU A 95 -19.16 7.79 0.69
N LEU A 96 -19.05 8.88 -0.07
CA LEU A 96 -19.73 9.08 -1.35
C LEU A 96 -19.18 8.17 -2.45
N ARG A 97 -17.90 7.75 -2.34
CA ARG A 97 -17.24 6.79 -3.25
C ARG A 97 -17.37 7.14 -4.74
N ARG A 98 -17.59 8.43 -5.06
CA ARG A 98 -17.94 8.89 -6.42
C ARG A 98 -19.06 8.06 -7.07
N SER A 99 -20.03 7.64 -6.27
CA SER A 99 -21.15 6.77 -6.68
C SER A 99 -20.73 5.38 -7.20
N SER A 100 -19.52 4.91 -6.90
CA SER A 100 -19.07 3.56 -7.22
C SER A 100 -19.92 2.52 -6.46
N ARG A 101 -20.47 1.56 -7.20
CA ARG A 101 -21.30 0.45 -6.69
C ARG A 101 -20.77 -0.87 -7.23
N SER A 102 -20.60 -1.85 -6.35
CA SER A 102 -20.18 -3.20 -6.75
C SER A 102 -21.27 -3.96 -7.52
N SER A 103 -22.53 -3.75 -7.16
CA SER A 103 -23.70 -4.23 -7.90
C SER A 103 -24.56 -3.03 -8.30
N LEU A 104 -24.65 -2.78 -9.61
CA LEU A 104 -25.34 -1.59 -10.13
C LEU A 104 -26.85 -1.59 -9.81
N TYR A 105 -27.46 -2.78 -9.78
CA TYR A 105 -28.91 -2.96 -9.68
C TYR A 105 -29.40 -3.39 -8.30
N ASP A 106 -28.49 -3.67 -7.36
CA ASP A 106 -28.86 -3.93 -5.98
C ASP A 106 -28.97 -2.61 -5.20
N MET A 107 -30.21 -2.17 -4.96
CA MET A 107 -30.47 -0.92 -4.23
C MET A 107 -30.24 -1.04 -2.72
N PHE A 108 -30.12 -2.27 -2.19
CA PHE A 108 -29.96 -2.55 -0.76
C PHE A 108 -28.53 -2.97 -0.40
N GLN A 109 -27.61 -2.93 -1.37
CA GLN A 109 -26.20 -3.23 -1.13
C GLN A 109 -25.56 -2.19 -0.20
N ASP A 110 -25.12 -2.66 0.96
CA ASP A 110 -24.28 -1.87 1.85
C ASP A 110 -22.93 -1.54 1.22
N GLY A 111 -22.36 -0.40 1.61
CA GLY A 111 -21.00 -0.05 1.23
C GLY A 111 -19.95 -0.91 1.94
N PRO A 112 -18.74 -1.05 1.37
CA PRO A 112 -17.63 -1.63 2.10
C PRO A 112 -17.30 -0.77 3.32
N SER A 113 -16.65 -1.37 4.32
CA SER A 113 -16.09 -0.62 5.44
C SER A 113 -15.10 0.43 4.95
N LEU A 114 -15.02 1.55 5.65
CA LEU A 114 -14.18 2.67 5.28
C LEU A 114 -12.86 2.61 6.04
N LEU A 115 -11.75 2.78 5.33
CA LEU A 115 -10.40 2.74 5.90
C LEU A 115 -10.17 3.82 6.96
N ILE A 116 -10.78 4.99 6.78
CA ILE A 116 -10.69 6.11 7.71
C ILE A 116 -12.11 6.41 8.19
N PRO A 117 -12.43 6.24 9.49
CA PRO A 117 -13.76 6.52 10.01
C PRO A 117 -14.04 8.03 9.96
N ARG A 118 -15.32 8.41 9.89
CA ARG A 118 -15.72 9.81 9.68
C ARG A 118 -15.15 10.80 10.72
N TYR A 119 -14.99 10.38 11.97
CA TYR A 119 -14.43 11.24 13.01
C TYR A 119 -12.92 11.52 12.84
N CYS A 120 -12.22 10.70 12.05
CA CYS A 120 -10.83 10.93 11.61
C CYS A 120 -10.76 11.58 10.22
N ARG A 121 -11.83 12.24 9.76
CA ARG A 121 -11.85 13.03 8.53
C ARG A 121 -12.03 14.50 8.93
N LEU A 122 -10.95 15.25 8.86
CA LEU A 122 -10.91 16.66 9.20
C LEU A 122 -10.90 17.51 7.93
N GLU A 123 -11.22 18.78 8.11
CA GLU A 123 -11.27 19.74 7.03
C GLU A 123 -10.38 20.92 7.35
N VAL A 124 -9.72 21.45 6.32
CA VAL A 124 -8.99 22.70 6.38
C VAL A 124 -9.70 23.74 5.52
N GLY A 125 -9.75 24.98 5.98
CA GLY A 125 -10.29 26.08 5.20
C GLY A 125 -9.30 26.50 4.12
N GLU A 126 -9.50 26.06 2.89
CA GLU A 126 -8.83 26.59 1.70
C GLU A 126 -9.69 26.38 0.46
N ARG A 127 -9.37 27.04 -0.66
CA ARG A 127 -9.97 26.71 -1.95
C ARG A 127 -9.09 27.14 -3.11
N LEU A 128 -8.84 26.20 -4.03
CA LEU A 128 -8.32 26.48 -5.37
C LEU A 128 -9.41 26.25 -6.42
N ASP A 129 -9.35 26.99 -7.52
CA ASP A 129 -10.12 26.67 -8.73
C ASP A 129 -9.41 25.64 -9.62
N ALA A 130 -10.07 25.22 -10.70
CA ALA A 130 -9.52 24.23 -11.63
C ALA A 130 -8.28 24.73 -12.42
N ALA A 131 -8.01 26.03 -12.44
CA ALA A 131 -6.81 26.63 -13.04
C ALA A 131 -5.67 26.80 -12.01
N GLY A 132 -5.87 26.37 -10.76
CA GLY A 132 -4.92 26.51 -9.66
C GLY A 132 -4.91 27.90 -9.04
N LYS A 133 -5.87 28.77 -9.35
CA LYS A 133 -5.99 30.09 -8.71
C LYS A 133 -6.61 29.94 -7.33
N ILE A 134 -6.04 30.67 -6.37
CA ILE A 134 -6.58 30.77 -5.02
C ILE A 134 -7.93 31.50 -5.05
N ILE A 135 -8.99 30.81 -4.64
CA ILE A 135 -10.29 31.40 -4.33
C ILE A 135 -10.33 31.79 -2.85
N GLU A 136 -9.90 30.86 -1.97
CA GLU A 136 -9.78 31.08 -0.53
C GLU A 136 -8.37 30.65 -0.10
N PRO A 137 -7.58 31.55 0.52
CA PRO A 137 -6.26 31.18 1.00
C PRO A 137 -6.37 30.15 2.13
N LEU A 138 -5.30 29.38 2.33
CA LEU A 138 -5.20 28.42 3.42
C LEU A 138 -5.35 29.14 4.77
N ASN A 139 -6.28 28.67 5.58
CA ASN A 139 -6.44 29.09 6.95
C ASN A 139 -5.44 28.33 7.84
N GLU A 140 -4.30 28.93 8.12
CA GLU A 140 -3.24 28.31 8.92
C GLU A 140 -3.68 27.97 10.36
N LEU A 141 -4.69 28.66 10.90
CA LEU A 141 -5.21 28.39 12.25
C LEU A 141 -5.88 27.00 12.37
N ASP A 142 -6.38 26.46 11.26
CA ASP A 142 -6.97 25.12 11.24
C ASP A 142 -5.89 24.03 11.40
N ILE A 143 -4.64 24.31 11.01
CA ILE A 143 -3.53 23.35 11.03
C ILE A 143 -3.19 22.92 12.46
N ASP A 144 -3.09 23.88 13.39
CA ASP A 144 -2.79 23.58 14.79
C ASP A 144 -3.85 22.66 15.40
N THR A 145 -5.12 22.95 15.12
CA THR A 145 -6.26 22.12 15.58
C THR A 145 -6.18 20.70 15.02
N ILE A 146 -5.84 20.55 13.73
CA ILE A 146 -5.68 19.25 13.08
C ILE A 146 -4.52 18.46 13.72
N ILE A 147 -3.39 19.10 13.98
CA ILE A 147 -2.22 18.47 14.60
C ILE A 147 -2.53 18.06 16.05
N GLU A 148 -3.21 18.92 16.82
CA GLU A 148 -3.64 18.60 18.18
C GLU A 148 -4.59 17.39 18.19
N PHE A 149 -5.57 17.36 17.28
CA PHE A 149 -6.45 16.21 17.12
C PHE A 149 -5.67 14.94 16.79
N ALA A 150 -4.72 15.02 15.85
CA ALA A 150 -3.89 13.87 15.45
C ALA A 150 -3.08 13.31 16.62
N LYS A 151 -2.46 14.19 17.43
CA LYS A 151 -1.74 13.81 18.64
C LYS A 151 -2.66 13.18 19.69
N ALA A 152 -3.78 13.83 19.99
CA ALA A 152 -4.75 13.35 20.99
C ALA A 152 -5.34 11.98 20.62
N ASN A 153 -5.53 11.73 19.32
CA ASN A 153 -6.07 10.47 18.81
C ASN A 153 -4.99 9.45 18.42
N GLN A 154 -3.70 9.72 18.67
CA GLN A 154 -2.60 8.81 18.33
C GLN A 154 -2.64 8.38 16.85
N ILE A 155 -2.87 9.33 15.94
CA ILE A 155 -2.87 9.09 14.51
C ILE A 155 -1.43 8.78 14.06
N GLU A 156 -1.26 7.70 13.31
CA GLU A 156 0.03 7.20 12.83
C GLU A 156 0.34 7.69 11.40
N ALA A 157 -0.69 8.02 10.62
CA ALA A 157 -0.56 8.51 9.26
C ALA A 157 -1.61 9.56 8.91
N ILE A 158 -1.23 10.60 8.18
CA ILE A 158 -2.13 11.66 7.73
C ILE A 158 -2.08 11.75 6.21
N ALA A 159 -3.24 11.61 5.56
CA ALA A 159 -3.44 11.92 4.15
C ALA A 159 -3.98 13.35 3.99
N VAL A 160 -3.45 14.11 3.04
CA VAL A 160 -3.95 15.44 2.67
C VAL A 160 -4.41 15.38 1.22
N SER A 161 -5.68 15.74 0.95
CA SER A 161 -6.29 15.60 -0.38
C SER A 161 -7.32 16.68 -0.70
#